data_AF-U6KBW9-F1
#
_entry.id   AF-U6KBW9-F1
#
_cell.length_a   1.000
_cell.length_b   1.000
_cell.length_c   1.000
_cell.angle_alpha   90.00
_cell.angle_beta   90.00
_cell.angle_gamma   90.00
#
_symmetry.space_group_name_H-M   'P 1'
#
loop_
_entity.id
_entity.type
_entity.pdbx_description
1 polymer ?
#
loop_
_entity_poly.entity_id
_entity_poly.type
_entity_poly.pdbx_seq_one_letter_code
_entity_poly.pdbx_strand_id
1 'polypeptide(L)'
;MSFFISRAAAAAAAKSFYYPRSPPFCRSAAAAFSGVSTPHAAPQQQQQQQQQQQQQQHQQQQQQSSIHITTNSEPFDVFIVGGGVAGTALLYELATFTNLKKVGLVEKRGGFGLVQSHPKNNSQTIHCGDIETNYTLAKAKIVKRQADMLRNFATKLAPETRDK
;
A
#
# COMPACT_ATOMS: atom_id res chain seq x y z
N MET A 1 -10.87 -15.58 -35.14
CA MET A 1 -11.48 -14.25 -35.33
C MET A 1 -11.10 -13.39 -34.13
N SER A 2 -10.22 -12.41 -34.33
CA SER A 2 -9.75 -11.50 -33.29
C SER A 2 -10.67 -10.29 -33.23
N PHE A 3 -11.17 -9.94 -32.05
CA PHE A 3 -11.85 -8.66 -31.81
C PHE A 3 -10.99 -7.77 -30.92
N PHE A 4 -10.56 -6.66 -31.50
CA PHE A 4 -9.94 -5.51 -30.85
C PHE A 4 -11.03 -4.70 -30.15
N ILE A 5 -10.84 -4.38 -28.87
CA ILE A 5 -11.59 -3.30 -28.20
C ILE A 5 -10.58 -2.23 -27.78
N SER A 6 -10.87 -1.01 -28.24
CA SER A 6 -10.07 0.20 -28.14
C SER A 6 -9.86 0.63 -26.69
N ARG A 7 -8.59 0.90 -26.32
CA ARG A 7 -8.19 1.53 -25.06
C ARG A 7 -8.31 3.05 -25.23
N ALA A 8 -9.27 3.66 -24.56
CA ALA A 8 -9.27 5.10 -24.30
C ALA A 8 -9.90 5.39 -22.94
N ALA A 9 -9.05 5.63 -21.94
CA ALA A 9 -9.20 6.65 -20.89
C ALA A 9 -8.38 6.28 -19.64
N ALA A 10 -7.76 7.32 -19.09
CA ALA A 10 -7.17 7.43 -17.74
C ALA A 10 -5.83 6.71 -17.47
N ALA A 11 -4.73 7.47 -17.60
CA ALA A 11 -3.72 7.58 -16.55
C ALA A 11 -2.74 8.71 -16.89
N ALA A 12 -2.96 9.88 -16.29
CA ALA A 12 -1.97 10.95 -16.22
C ALA A 12 -1.05 10.73 -15.01
N ALA A 13 0.25 10.84 -15.28
CA ALA A 13 1.34 11.23 -14.37
C ALA A 13 1.51 10.49 -13.03
N ALA A 14 2.55 9.68 -12.93
CA ALA A 14 3.36 9.59 -11.72
C ALA A 14 4.83 9.38 -12.10
N LYS A 15 5.67 10.34 -11.72
CA LYS A 15 7.11 10.42 -11.98
C LYS A 15 7.88 9.33 -11.26
N SER A 16 8.97 8.89 -11.90
CA SER A 16 10.03 8.01 -11.39
C SER A 16 10.52 8.36 -9.99
N PHE A 17 10.79 7.34 -9.19
CA PHE A 17 11.90 7.37 -8.23
C PHE A 17 12.63 6.02 -8.24
N TYR A 18 13.91 6.09 -8.63
CA TYR A 18 14.92 5.05 -8.56
C TYR A 18 15.28 4.77 -7.09
N TYR A 19 15.47 3.50 -6.73
CA TYR A 19 16.18 3.10 -5.51
C TYR A 19 17.45 2.34 -5.90
N PRO A 20 18.66 2.80 -5.54
CA PRO A 20 19.84 1.97 -5.68
C PRO A 20 19.97 0.98 -4.51
N ARG A 21 20.22 -0.28 -4.84
CA ARG A 21 20.77 -1.30 -3.93
C ARG A 21 22.30 -1.23 -3.97
N SER A 22 22.96 -1.32 -2.81
CA SER A 22 24.41 -1.51 -2.71
C SER A 22 24.71 -2.85 -2.02
N PRO A 23 25.65 -3.68 -2.53
CA PRO A 23 26.15 -4.88 -1.83
C PRO A 23 27.41 -4.55 -0.99
N PRO A 24 27.86 -5.46 -0.10
CA PRO A 24 29.01 -5.21 0.77
C PRO A 24 30.33 -5.55 0.07
N PHE A 25 31.37 -4.77 0.31
CA PHE A 25 32.75 -5.13 -0.04
C PHE A 25 33.59 -5.21 1.23
N CYS A 26 34.01 -6.44 1.57
CA CYS A 26 35.12 -6.71 2.47
C CYS A 26 36.45 -6.51 1.73
N ARG A 27 37.43 -5.87 2.36
CA ARG A 27 38.86 -6.09 2.09
C ARG A 27 39.65 -6.01 3.39
N SER A 28 40.37 -7.10 3.66
CA SER A 28 41.42 -7.19 4.68
C SER A 28 42.69 -6.51 4.18
N ALA A 29 43.48 -5.94 5.11
CA ALA A 29 44.92 -5.78 4.94
C ALA A 29 45.58 -5.82 6.33
N ALA A 30 46.58 -6.70 6.46
CA ALA A 30 47.44 -6.83 7.62
C ALA A 30 48.66 -5.91 7.48
N ALA A 31 49.19 -5.41 8.61
CA ALA A 31 50.59 -5.05 8.74
C ALA A 31 51.00 -5.12 10.21
N ALA A 32 52.04 -5.90 10.48
CA ALA A 32 52.76 -5.95 11.74
C ALA A 32 53.72 -4.75 11.84
N PHE A 33 53.97 -4.23 13.05
CA PHE A 33 55.24 -4.41 13.76
C PHE A 33 55.25 -3.61 15.08
N SER A 34 56.00 -4.15 16.02
CA SER A 34 56.22 -3.75 17.40
C SER A 34 56.77 -2.33 17.60
N GLY A 35 56.27 -1.68 18.65
CA GLY A 35 56.88 -0.51 19.29
C GLY A 35 56.20 -0.25 20.62
N VAL A 36 56.89 -0.58 21.73
CA VAL A 36 56.48 -0.19 23.08
C VAL A 36 56.88 1.26 23.28
N SER A 37 55.91 2.15 23.52
CA SER A 37 56.14 3.47 24.11
C SER A 37 54.84 4.01 24.73
N THR A 38 54.92 4.22 26.05
CA THR A 38 54.17 5.12 26.94
C THR A 38 52.66 5.35 26.73
N PRO A 39 51.82 5.26 27.79
CA PRO A 39 50.45 5.76 27.75
C PRO A 39 50.48 7.29 27.73
N HIS A 40 50.61 7.88 26.53
CA HIS A 40 50.38 9.30 26.34
C HIS A 40 48.86 9.49 26.40
N ALA A 41 48.37 10.14 27.46
CA ALA A 41 46.97 10.49 27.60
C ALA A 41 46.52 11.27 26.35
N ALA A 42 45.74 10.59 25.50
CA ALA A 42 45.08 11.21 24.37
C ALA A 42 44.18 12.34 24.90
N PRO A 43 44.11 13.50 24.21
CA PRO A 43 43.43 14.67 24.72
C PRO A 43 41.94 14.37 24.95
N GLN A 44 41.57 14.14 26.21
CA GLN A 44 40.18 13.89 26.63
C GLN A 44 39.22 14.98 26.12
N GLN A 45 39.73 16.20 25.88
CA GLN A 45 38.98 17.31 25.30
C GLN A 45 38.50 17.03 23.87
N GLN A 46 39.28 16.36 23.01
CA GLN A 46 38.83 16.02 21.66
C GLN A 46 37.73 14.95 21.67
N GLN A 47 37.83 13.99 22.60
CA GLN A 47 36.80 12.96 22.77
C GLN A 47 35.48 13.55 23.30
N GLN A 48 35.55 14.50 24.24
CA GLN A 48 34.38 15.23 24.72
C GLN A 48 33.74 16.09 23.62
N GLN A 49 34.52 16.77 22.79
CA GLN A 49 33.99 17.53 21.66
C GLN A 49 33.30 16.63 20.62
N GLN A 50 33.85 15.46 20.31
CA GLN A 50 33.20 14.51 19.40
C GLN A 50 31.88 13.98 19.97
N GLN A 51 31.82 13.65 21.26
CA GLN A 51 30.56 13.23 21.89
C GLN A 51 29.50 14.34 21.89
N GLN A 52 29.89 15.59 22.15
CA GLN A 52 28.96 16.72 22.07
C GLN A 52 28.44 16.95 20.64
N GLN A 53 29.29 16.84 19.62
CA GLN A 53 28.84 16.93 18.22
C GLN A 53 27.86 15.81 17.85
N GLN A 54 28.11 14.57 18.29
CA GLN A 54 27.20 13.44 18.02
C GLN A 54 25.84 13.61 18.71
N GLN A 55 25.81 14.16 19.93
CA GLN A 55 24.56 14.47 20.63
C GLN A 55 23.77 15.59 19.94
N GLN A 56 24.46 16.63 19.45
CA GLN A 56 23.81 17.70 18.68
C GLN A 56 23.23 17.18 17.35
N GLN A 57 23.93 16.29 16.65
CA GLN A 57 23.41 15.67 15.42
C GLN A 57 22.18 14.79 15.68
N HIS A 58 22.16 14.03 16.78
CA HIS A 58 20.97 13.25 17.18
C HIS A 58 19.78 14.14 17.52
N GLN A 59 19.98 15.26 18.22
CA GLN A 59 18.89 16.21 18.51
C GLN A 59 18.34 16.86 17.24
N GLN A 60 19.19 17.17 16.25
CA GLN A 60 18.75 17.71 14.96
C GLN A 60 17.95 16.67 14.15
N GLN A 61 18.38 15.39 14.15
CA GLN A 61 17.61 14.32 13.48
C GLN A 61 16.25 14.07 14.13
N GLN A 62 16.13 14.20 15.46
CA GLN A 62 14.84 14.05 16.15
C GLN A 62 13.86 15.17 15.79
N GLN A 63 14.33 16.41 15.60
CA GLN A 63 13.47 17.54 15.22
C GLN A 63 12.93 17.43 13.77
N GLN A 64 13.58 16.66 12.91
CA GLN A 64 13.20 16.52 11.49
C GLN A 64 12.13 15.44 11.24
N SER A 65 11.61 14.81 12.29
CA SER A 65 10.62 13.73 12.21
C SER A 65 9.14 14.18 12.27
N SER A 66 8.88 15.49 12.39
CA SER A 66 7.52 16.01 12.32
C SER A 66 7.10 16.24 10.86
N ILE A 67 6.31 15.31 10.31
CA ILE A 67 5.62 15.52 9.03
C ILE A 67 4.59 16.63 9.27
N HIS A 68 4.94 17.87 8.95
CA HIS A 68 4.00 18.97 8.95
C HIS A 68 3.12 18.85 7.69
N ILE A 69 1.97 18.17 7.80
CA ILE A 69 1.01 18.07 6.70
C ILE A 69 0.32 19.43 6.56
N THR A 70 0.84 20.30 5.68
CA THR A 70 0.13 21.50 5.21
C THR A 70 -0.97 21.07 4.25
N THR A 71 -2.16 20.78 4.77
CA THR A 71 -3.35 20.56 3.93
C THR A 71 -3.99 21.92 3.62
N ASN A 72 -3.52 22.59 2.56
CA ASN A 72 -4.34 23.61 1.87
C ASN A 72 -5.51 22.99 1.06
N SER A 73 -5.81 21.71 1.29
CA SER A 73 -6.86 20.95 0.62
C SER A 73 -7.93 20.56 1.62
N GLU A 74 -9.17 20.91 1.31
CA GLU A 74 -10.33 20.45 2.06
C GLU A 74 -10.34 18.92 2.23
N PRO A 75 -10.72 18.39 3.41
CA PRO A 75 -10.69 16.96 3.68
C PRO A 75 -11.63 16.17 2.76
N PHE A 76 -11.29 14.89 2.54
CA PHE A 76 -12.18 13.93 1.91
C PHE A 76 -13.33 13.57 2.86
N ASP A 77 -14.51 13.33 2.31
CA ASP A 77 -15.66 12.80 3.07
C ASP A 77 -15.41 11.34 3.46
N VAL A 78 -14.81 10.57 2.55
CA VAL A 78 -14.40 9.17 2.77
C VAL A 78 -13.05 8.93 2.08
N PHE A 79 -12.13 8.23 2.75
CA PHE A 79 -10.85 7.85 2.19
C PHE A 79 -10.64 6.33 2.30
N ILE A 80 -10.60 5.65 1.15
CA ILE A 80 -10.50 4.19 1.05
C ILE A 80 -9.04 3.77 0.97
N VAL A 81 -8.65 2.82 1.81
CA VAL A 81 -7.29 2.27 1.83
C VAL A 81 -7.30 0.85 1.27
N GLY A 82 -6.64 0.67 0.13
CA GLY A 82 -6.57 -0.59 -0.61
C GLY A 82 -7.43 -0.56 -1.87
N GLY A 83 -6.81 -0.71 -3.04
CA GLY A 83 -7.46 -0.71 -4.35
C GLY A 83 -7.54 -2.11 -4.97
N GLY A 84 -7.84 -3.11 -4.15
CA GLY A 84 -8.32 -4.42 -4.61
C GLY A 84 -9.82 -4.40 -4.86
N VAL A 85 -10.39 -5.57 -5.21
CA VAL A 85 -11.81 -5.73 -5.56
C VAL A 85 -12.77 -5.10 -4.54
N ALA A 86 -12.51 -5.27 -3.24
CA ALA A 86 -13.35 -4.72 -2.19
C ALA A 86 -13.30 -3.18 -2.14
N GLY A 87 -12.11 -2.58 -2.22
CA GLY A 87 -11.97 -1.13 -2.15
C GLY A 87 -12.48 -0.42 -3.38
N THR A 88 -12.28 -0.99 -4.58
CA THR A 88 -12.82 -0.42 -5.81
C THR A 88 -14.34 -0.61 -5.92
N ALA A 89 -14.88 -1.72 -5.40
CA ALA A 89 -16.33 -1.91 -5.29
C ALA A 89 -16.94 -0.87 -4.35
N LEU A 90 -16.33 -0.64 -3.19
CA LEU A 90 -16.78 0.40 -2.25
C LEU A 90 -16.71 1.80 -2.89
N LEU A 91 -15.64 2.12 -3.63
CA LEU A 91 -15.54 3.37 -4.35
C LEU A 91 -16.70 3.55 -5.34
N TYR A 92 -17.01 2.50 -6.11
CA TYR A 92 -18.13 2.50 -7.05
C TYR A 92 -19.47 2.71 -6.33
N GLU A 93 -19.72 1.99 -5.23
CA GLU A 93 -20.95 2.10 -4.46
C GLU A 93 -21.14 3.52 -3.91
N LEU A 94 -20.10 4.09 -3.29
CA LEU A 94 -20.14 5.44 -2.75
C LEU A 94 -20.35 6.48 -3.86
N ALA A 95 -19.63 6.36 -4.98
CA ALA A 95 -19.75 7.30 -6.09
C ALA A 95 -21.12 7.21 -6.81
N THR A 96 -21.75 6.04 -6.82
CA THR A 96 -22.97 5.79 -7.60
C THR A 96 -24.23 6.01 -6.77
N PHE A 97 -24.24 5.56 -5.51
CA PHE A 97 -25.47 5.46 -4.70
C PHE A 97 -25.51 6.44 -3.52
N THR A 98 -24.54 7.35 -3.42
CA THR A 98 -24.52 8.38 -2.38
C THR A 98 -24.33 9.76 -2.97
N ASN A 99 -24.48 10.79 -2.14
CA ASN A 99 -24.26 12.19 -2.50
C ASN A 99 -22.89 12.74 -2.03
N LEU A 100 -21.99 11.87 -1.56
CA LEU A 100 -20.62 12.25 -1.15
C LEU A 100 -19.87 12.92 -2.30
N LYS A 101 -19.05 13.92 -2.00
CA LYS A 101 -18.42 14.78 -3.02
C LYS A 101 -16.93 14.52 -3.17
N LYS A 102 -16.26 14.19 -2.07
CA LYS A 102 -14.81 13.96 -2.04
C LYS A 102 -14.55 12.56 -1.49
N VAL A 103 -14.51 11.57 -2.38
CA VAL A 103 -14.10 10.20 -2.06
C VAL A 103 -12.69 9.95 -2.61
N GLY A 104 -11.76 9.62 -1.72
CA GLY A 104 -10.39 9.25 -2.08
C GLY A 104 -10.18 7.74 -2.04
N LEU A 105 -9.27 7.22 -2.85
CA LEU A 105 -8.81 5.83 -2.78
C LEU A 105 -7.30 5.78 -3.00
N VAL A 106 -6.60 5.01 -2.16
CA VAL A 106 -5.16 4.78 -2.29
C VAL A 106 -4.85 3.28 -2.35
N GLU A 107 -3.85 2.91 -3.13
CA GLU A 107 -3.29 1.56 -3.20
C GLU A 107 -1.80 1.61 -2.93
N LYS A 108 -1.30 0.68 -2.12
CA LYS A 108 0.11 0.57 -1.76
C LYS A 108 0.96 0.15 -2.97
N ARG A 109 0.42 -0.70 -3.84
CA ARG A 109 1.10 -1.20 -5.04
C ARG A 109 1.02 -0.15 -6.16
N GLY A 110 1.89 -0.28 -7.17
CA GLY A 110 1.91 0.62 -8.32
C GLY A 110 0.69 0.56 -9.25
N GLY A 111 -0.36 -0.17 -8.86
CA GLY A 111 -1.60 -0.32 -9.62
C GLY A 111 -2.66 -1.07 -8.83
N PHE A 112 -3.90 -1.00 -9.32
CA PHE A 112 -5.05 -1.62 -8.69
C PHE A 112 -5.11 -3.12 -8.92
N GLY A 113 -5.60 -3.84 -7.91
CA GLY A 113 -5.87 -5.27 -8.01
C GLY A 113 -4.65 -6.16 -8.32
N LEU A 114 -3.42 -5.72 -8.07
CA LEU A 114 -2.20 -6.46 -8.44
C LEU A 114 -1.88 -7.67 -7.54
N VAL A 115 -2.60 -7.85 -6.42
CA VAL A 115 -2.41 -8.95 -5.46
C VAL A 115 -3.50 -10.01 -5.62
N GLN A 116 -4.36 -10.22 -4.63
CA GLN A 116 -5.41 -11.25 -4.66
C GLN A 116 -6.50 -11.03 -5.69
N SER A 117 -6.71 -9.78 -6.12
CA SER A 117 -7.67 -9.46 -7.20
C SER A 117 -7.08 -9.66 -8.58
N HIS A 118 -5.78 -9.98 -8.70
CA HIS A 118 -5.15 -10.16 -9.99
C HIS A 118 -5.65 -11.46 -10.62
N PRO A 119 -6.01 -11.48 -11.92
CA PRO A 119 -6.63 -12.66 -12.54
C PRO A 119 -5.81 -13.94 -12.44
N LYS A 120 -4.49 -13.83 -12.30
CA LYS A 120 -3.56 -14.96 -12.18
C LYS A 120 -3.28 -15.40 -10.73
N ASN A 121 -3.83 -14.70 -9.73
CA ASN A 121 -3.49 -14.90 -8.32
C ASN A 121 -4.70 -15.37 -7.48
N ASN A 122 -5.79 -15.76 -8.13
CA ASN A 122 -6.92 -16.39 -7.49
C ASN A 122 -7.49 -17.48 -8.42
N SER A 123 -8.41 -18.30 -7.92
CA SER A 123 -8.98 -19.44 -8.65
C SER A 123 -9.88 -19.05 -9.83
N GLN A 124 -10.15 -17.77 -10.02
CA GLN A 124 -11.10 -17.24 -11.02
C GLN A 124 -12.46 -17.95 -10.95
N THR A 125 -12.86 -18.33 -9.74
CA THR A 125 -14.13 -19.00 -9.47
C THR A 125 -15.04 -18.06 -8.70
N ILE A 126 -16.26 -17.86 -9.18
CA ILE A 126 -17.31 -17.14 -8.46
C ILE A 126 -18.24 -18.20 -7.87
N HIS A 127 -18.29 -18.31 -6.54
CA HIS A 127 -19.24 -19.15 -5.81
C HIS A 127 -19.97 -18.30 -4.77
N CYS A 128 -21.19 -18.70 -4.42
CA CYS A 128 -22.06 -17.92 -3.53
C CYS A 128 -21.92 -18.29 -2.04
N GLY A 129 -20.85 -19.00 -1.68
CA GLY A 129 -20.64 -19.49 -0.33
C GLY A 129 -21.50 -20.72 0.02
N ASP A 130 -22.05 -21.40 -1.00
CA ASP A 130 -22.96 -22.54 -0.90
C ASP A 130 -22.24 -23.90 -0.90
N ILE A 131 -20.94 -23.92 -1.18
CA ILE A 131 -20.10 -25.13 -1.22
C ILE A 131 -19.37 -25.36 0.11
N GLU A 132 -19.44 -24.40 1.04
CA GLU A 132 -18.77 -24.41 2.33
C GLU A 132 -19.51 -25.32 3.32
N THR A 133 -19.04 -26.57 3.41
CA THR A 133 -19.64 -27.60 4.25
C THR A 133 -19.36 -27.43 5.75
N ASN A 134 -18.43 -26.55 6.13
CA ASN A 134 -18.00 -26.35 7.52
C ASN A 134 -18.72 -25.19 8.24
N TYR A 135 -19.78 -24.62 7.66
CA TYR A 135 -20.54 -23.55 8.30
C TYR A 135 -21.60 -24.06 9.27
N THR A 136 -21.72 -23.35 10.41
CA THR A 136 -22.90 -23.49 11.26
C THR A 136 -24.13 -23.00 10.50
N LEU A 137 -25.32 -23.50 10.85
CA LEU A 137 -26.58 -23.05 10.24
C LEU A 137 -26.75 -21.53 10.33
N ALA A 138 -26.36 -20.92 11.45
CA ALA A 138 -26.41 -19.48 11.65
C ALA A 138 -25.50 -18.74 10.65
N LYS A 139 -24.26 -19.22 10.45
CA LYS A 139 -23.34 -18.64 9.48
C LYS A 139 -23.83 -18.82 8.04
N ALA A 140 -24.32 -20.01 7.69
CA ALA A 140 -24.86 -20.30 6.37
C ALA A 140 -26.03 -19.38 6.00
N LYS A 141 -26.95 -19.10 6.93
CA LYS A 141 -28.05 -18.14 6.71
C LYS A 141 -27.56 -16.73 6.39
N ILE A 142 -26.51 -16.26 7.06
CA ILE A 142 -25.91 -14.94 6.81
C ILE A 142 -25.26 -14.91 5.44
N VAL A 143 -24.44 -15.92 5.12
CA VAL A 143 -23.72 -16.01 3.84
C VAL A 143 -24.70 -16.08 2.68
N LYS A 144 -25.75 -16.91 2.77
CA LYS A 144 -26.80 -17.00 1.75
C LYS A 144 -27.47 -15.65 1.50
N ARG A 145 -27.86 -14.95 2.57
CA ARG A 145 -28.47 -13.62 2.48
C ARG A 145 -27.54 -12.63 1.77
N GLN A 146 -26.24 -12.64 2.11
CA GLN A 146 -25.25 -11.75 1.51
C GLN A 146 -25.06 -12.05 0.02
N ALA A 147 -24.92 -13.32 -0.34
CA ALA A 147 -24.75 -13.71 -1.74
C ALA A 147 -25.99 -13.40 -2.59
N ASP A 148 -27.19 -13.53 -2.02
CA ASP A 148 -28.42 -13.14 -2.70
C ASP A 148 -28.50 -11.64 -2.98
N MET A 149 -27.82 -10.77 -2.22
CA MET A 149 -27.82 -9.33 -2.51
C MET A 149 -27.23 -9.05 -3.89
N LEU A 150 -26.11 -9.68 -4.24
CA LEU A 150 -25.47 -9.50 -5.55
C LEU A 150 -26.36 -10.03 -6.68
N ARG A 151 -26.93 -11.22 -6.50
CA ARG A 151 -27.90 -11.80 -7.45
C ARG A 151 -29.11 -10.87 -7.64
N ASN A 152 -29.67 -10.37 -6.55
CA ASN A 152 -30.84 -9.51 -6.58
C ASN A 152 -30.54 -8.15 -7.22
N PHE A 153 -29.33 -7.61 -7.02
CA PHE A 153 -28.88 -6.42 -7.73
C PHE A 153 -28.80 -6.67 -9.24
N ALA A 154 -28.05 -7.70 -9.67
CA ALA A 154 -27.82 -8.00 -11.08
C ALA A 154 -29.13 -8.32 -11.84
N THR A 155 -30.04 -9.05 -11.21
CA THR A 155 -31.32 -9.45 -11.84
C THR A 155 -32.32 -8.30 -11.98
N LYS A 156 -32.15 -7.21 -11.22
CA LYS A 156 -32.98 -5.99 -11.29
C LYS A 156 -32.44 -4.93 -12.24
N LEU A 157 -31.26 -5.15 -12.83
CA LEU A 157 -30.75 -4.29 -13.90
C LEU A 157 -31.63 -4.41 -15.13
N ALA A 158 -31.74 -3.31 -15.87
CA ALA A 158 -32.48 -3.29 -17.13
C ALA A 158 -31.85 -4.26 -18.15
N PRO A 159 -32.65 -4.93 -19.00
CA PRO A 159 -32.17 -6.01 -19.88
C PRO A 159 -30.95 -5.62 -20.72
N GLU A 160 -30.93 -4.40 -21.24
CA GLU A 160 -29.84 -3.86 -22.05
C GLU A 160 -28.51 -3.73 -21.30
N THR A 161 -28.53 -3.71 -19.96
CA THR A 161 -27.32 -3.71 -19.13
C THR A 161 -27.00 -5.10 -18.60
N ARG A 162 -28.03 -5.90 -18.29
CA ARG A 162 -27.88 -7.24 -17.71
C ARG A 162 -27.38 -8.28 -18.72
N ASP A 163 -27.85 -8.21 -19.97
CA ASP A 163 -27.69 -9.29 -20.96
C ASP A 163 -26.53 -9.02 -21.97
N LYS A 164 -25.62 -8.10 -21.63
CA LYS A 164 -24.39 -7.81 -22.38
C LYS A 164 -23.30 -8.85 -22.13
#